data_AF-A0A2N9DUY5-F1
#
_entry.id   AF-A0A2N9DUY5-F1
#
_cell.length_a   1.000
_cell.length_b   1.000
_cell.length_c   1.000
_cell.angle_alpha   90.00
_cell.angle_beta   90.00
_cell.angle_gamma   90.00
#
_symmetry.space_group_name_H-M   'P 1'
#
loop_
_entity.id
_entity.type
_entity.pdbx_description
1 polymer ?
#
loop_
_entity_poly.entity_id
_entity_poly.type
_entity_poly.pdbx_seq_one_letter_code
_entity_poly.pdbx_strand_id
1 'polypeptide(L)'
;MGKKADAAKQAKIDKLSAAIAKLRANQEAIAALDISKLMTAGTKQWAGSQQMRFIDELSDLQKAVGKINTGIEKAIADYQSKIDALSADLYAGAYSTVAKYQINSPY
;
A
#
# COMPACT_ATOMS: atom_id res chain seq x y z
N MET A 1 0.19 -13.57 -30.48
CA MET A 1 1.05 -12.69 -29.65
C MET A 1 0.52 -12.42 -28.22
N GLY A 2 -0.67 -12.94 -27.80
CA GLY A 2 -1.27 -12.62 -26.49
C GLY A 2 -0.54 -13.12 -25.23
N LYS A 3 -0.11 -14.39 -25.20
CA LYS A 3 0.44 -15.02 -23.97
C LYS A 3 1.64 -14.30 -23.34
N LYS A 4 2.55 -13.72 -24.13
CA LYS A 4 3.72 -12.99 -23.59
C LYS A 4 3.32 -11.63 -22.98
N ALA A 5 2.34 -10.95 -23.58
CA ALA A 5 1.82 -9.69 -23.06
C ALA A 5 1.03 -9.91 -21.76
N ASP A 6 0.26 -10.99 -21.70
CA ASP A 6 -0.53 -11.35 -20.51
C ASP A 6 0.39 -11.76 -19.34
N ALA A 7 1.44 -12.54 -19.60
CA ALA A 7 2.45 -12.87 -18.60
C ALA A 7 3.18 -11.62 -18.06
N ALA A 8 3.47 -10.64 -18.93
CA ALA A 8 4.08 -9.39 -18.51
C ALA A 8 3.14 -8.53 -17.65
N LYS A 9 1.83 -8.54 -17.94
CA LYS A 9 0.81 -7.87 -17.10
C LYS A 9 0.68 -8.57 -15.75
N GLN A 10 0.63 -9.91 -15.72
CA GLN A 10 0.60 -10.67 -14.47
C GLN A 10 1.82 -10.38 -13.60
N ALA A 11 3.03 -10.37 -14.18
CA ALA A 11 4.25 -10.03 -13.44
C ALA A 11 4.24 -8.59 -12.88
N LYS A 12 3.53 -7.65 -13.53
CA LYS A 12 3.34 -6.29 -12.98
C LYS A 12 2.36 -6.30 -11.81
N ILE A 13 1.27 -7.06 -11.90
CA ILE A 13 0.31 -7.25 -10.80
C ILE A 13 1.02 -7.84 -9.58
N ASP A 14 1.82 -8.90 -9.77
CA ASP A 14 2.55 -9.55 -8.67
C ASP A 14 3.52 -8.58 -7.98
N LYS A 15 4.23 -7.73 -8.76
CA LYS A 15 5.12 -6.68 -8.22
C LYS A 15 4.36 -5.63 -7.42
N LEU A 16 3.23 -5.16 -7.93
CA LEU A 16 2.39 -4.17 -7.23
C LEU A 16 1.80 -4.78 -5.94
N SER A 17 1.34 -6.03 -5.98
CA SER A 17 0.85 -6.76 -4.81
C SER A 17 1.93 -6.94 -3.74
N ALA A 18 3.16 -7.28 -4.13
CA ALA A 18 4.29 -7.38 -3.20
C ALA A 18 4.64 -6.01 -2.58
N ALA A 19 4.55 -4.93 -3.35
CA ALA A 19 4.75 -3.57 -2.84
C ALA A 19 3.65 -3.18 -1.82
N ILE A 20 2.39 -3.51 -2.09
CA ILE A 20 1.28 -3.31 -1.15
C ILE A 20 1.51 -4.09 0.15
N ALA A 21 1.93 -5.36 0.07
CA ALA A 21 2.21 -6.17 1.25
C ALA A 21 3.31 -5.54 2.13
N LYS A 22 4.38 -5.04 1.51
CA LYS A 22 5.45 -4.33 2.23
C LYS A 22 4.95 -3.02 2.87
N LEU A 23 4.10 -2.27 2.17
CA LEU A 23 3.50 -1.05 2.69
C LEU A 23 2.58 -1.32 3.90
N ARG A 24 1.80 -2.42 3.86
CA ARG A 24 0.98 -2.84 5.01
C ARG A 24 1.82 -3.26 6.20
N ALA A 25 2.90 -4.02 5.98
CA ALA A 25 3.84 -4.37 7.05
C ALA A 25 4.48 -3.11 7.68
N ASN A 26 4.80 -2.09 6.88
CA ASN A 26 5.28 -0.81 7.40
C ASN A 26 4.21 -0.07 8.21
N GLN A 27 2.94 -0.09 7.78
CA GLN A 27 1.83 0.46 8.57
C GLN A 27 1.67 -0.24 9.92
N GLU A 28 1.75 -1.56 9.96
CA GLU A 28 1.70 -2.34 11.20
C GLU A 28 2.87 -2.00 12.12
N ALA A 29 4.09 -1.91 11.57
CA ALA A 29 5.27 -1.50 12.34
C ALA A 29 5.13 -0.07 12.90
N ILE A 30 4.56 0.84 12.13
CA ILE A 30 4.28 2.21 12.57
C ILE A 30 3.18 2.23 13.64
N ALA A 31 2.10 1.45 13.47
CA ALA A 31 1.04 1.34 14.47
C ALA A 31 1.54 0.72 15.78
N ALA A 32 2.54 -0.15 15.71
CA ALA A 32 3.22 -0.72 16.87
C ALA A 32 4.16 0.28 17.58
N LEU A 33 4.53 1.39 16.93
CA LEU A 33 5.17 2.52 17.62
C LEU A 33 4.10 3.16 18.51
N ASP A 34 4.02 2.68 19.75
CA ASP A 34 3.13 3.20 20.78
C ASP A 34 3.65 4.57 21.27
N ILE A 35 3.59 5.58 20.39
CA ILE A 35 4.09 6.94 20.63
C ILE A 35 3.39 7.56 21.84
N SER A 36 2.13 7.16 22.10
CA SER A 36 1.38 7.52 23.30
C SER A 36 2.03 6.99 24.59
N LYS A 37 2.53 5.75 24.60
CA LYS A 37 3.33 5.23 25.73
C LYS A 37 4.66 5.95 25.86
N LEU A 38 5.34 6.27 24.76
CA LEU A 38 6.58 7.05 24.77
C LEU A 38 6.38 8.45 25.36
N MET A 39 5.30 9.15 24.98
CA MET A 39 4.91 10.42 25.59
C MET A 39 4.66 10.30 27.09
N THR A 40 3.93 9.27 27.51
CA THR A 40 3.57 9.08 28.93
C THR A 40 4.79 8.73 29.79
N ALA A 41 5.70 7.91 29.29
CA ALA A 41 6.95 7.58 29.96
C ALA A 41 7.88 8.79 30.02
N GLY A 42 8.02 9.51 28.91
CA GLY A 42 8.84 10.71 28.79
C GLY A 42 8.36 11.84 29.72
N THR A 43 7.06 12.09 29.80
CA THR A 43 6.51 13.14 30.69
C THR A 43 6.83 12.89 32.17
N LYS A 44 6.86 11.63 32.61
CA LYS A 44 7.27 11.29 33.99
C LYS A 44 8.78 11.46 34.20
N GLN A 45 9.59 11.14 33.19
CA GLN A 45 11.05 11.20 33.27
C GLN A 45 11.61 12.62 33.15
N TRP A 46 10.97 13.50 32.39
CA TRP A 46 11.43 14.87 32.12
C TRP A 46 10.68 15.94 32.91
N ALA A 47 9.94 15.55 33.95
CA ALA A 47 9.18 16.46 34.79
C ALA A 47 10.05 17.65 35.25
N GLY A 48 9.62 18.88 34.94
CA GLY A 48 10.40 20.10 35.16
C GLY A 48 10.67 20.90 33.88
N SER A 49 11.85 21.50 33.76
CA SER A 49 12.15 22.52 32.75
C SER A 49 12.24 22.02 31.30
N GLN A 50 12.42 20.71 31.08
CA GLN A 50 12.52 20.13 29.73
C GLN A 50 11.25 19.40 29.28
N GLN A 51 10.25 19.29 30.15
CA GLN A 51 9.01 18.56 29.88
C GLN A 51 8.28 19.07 28.63
N MET A 52 8.11 20.39 28.51
CA MET A 52 7.42 21.03 27.36
C MET A 52 8.14 20.74 26.04
N ARG A 53 9.47 20.90 26.01
CA ARG A 53 10.26 20.66 24.79
C ARG A 53 10.11 19.23 24.26
N PHE A 54 10.20 18.24 25.13
CA PHE A 54 10.07 16.85 24.70
C PHE A 54 8.63 16.44 24.38
N ILE A 55 7.62 17.05 25.02
CA ILE A 55 6.22 16.90 24.62
C ILE A 55 6.04 17.42 23.18
N ASP A 56 6.61 18.58 22.86
CA ASP A 56 6.51 19.17 21.52
C ASP A 56 7.20 18.29 20.47
N GLU A 57 8.43 17.82 20.75
CA GLU A 57 9.16 16.91 19.85
C GLU A 57 8.38 15.60 19.60
N LEU A 58 7.73 15.04 20.63
CA LEU A 58 6.90 13.83 20.48
C LEU A 58 5.57 14.11 19.77
N SER A 59 4.96 15.29 19.98
CA SER A 59 3.78 15.71 19.24
C SER A 59 4.08 15.86 17.74
N ASP A 60 5.23 16.44 17.41
CA ASP A 60 5.66 16.57 16.02
C ASP A 60 6.01 15.24 15.38
N LEU A 61 6.62 14.32 16.15
CA LEU A 61 6.80 12.93 15.72
C LEU A 61 5.44 12.26 15.44
N GLN A 62 4.45 12.42 16.32
CA GLN A 62 3.11 11.87 16.13
C GLN A 62 2.45 12.42 14.85
N LYS A 63 2.58 13.73 14.57
CA LYS A 63 2.08 14.34 13.32
C LYS A 63 2.82 13.79 12.10
N ALA A 64 4.15 13.66 12.15
CA ALA A 64 4.96 13.14 11.06
C ALA A 64 4.58 11.68 10.74
N VAL A 65 4.41 10.87 11.78
CA VAL A 65 3.95 9.48 11.66
C VAL A 65 2.54 9.41 11.07
N GLY A 66 1.62 10.28 11.50
CA GLY A 66 0.29 10.38 10.89
C GLY A 66 0.34 10.69 9.40
N LYS A 67 1.19 11.65 8.97
CA LYS A 67 1.39 11.98 7.55
C LYS A 67 1.96 10.81 6.75
N ILE A 68 2.91 10.06 7.33
CA ILE A 68 3.49 8.87 6.70
C ILE A 68 2.40 7.80 6.50
N ASN A 69 1.57 7.53 7.51
CA ASN A 69 0.47 6.58 7.40
C ASN A 69 -0.51 6.97 6.28
N THR A 70 -0.96 8.22 6.24
CA THR A 70 -1.82 8.71 5.14
C THR A 70 -1.14 8.60 3.77
N GLY A 71 0.18 8.84 3.69
CA GLY A 71 0.95 8.65 2.47
C GLY A 71 0.98 7.19 2.02
N ILE A 72 1.15 6.26 2.96
CA ILE A 72 1.12 4.82 2.69
C ILE A 72 -0.27 4.39 2.20
N GLU A 73 -1.36 4.84 2.84
CA GLU A 73 -2.74 4.53 2.42
C GLU A 73 -3.01 4.98 0.98
N LYS A 74 -2.58 6.19 0.63
CA LYS A 74 -2.70 6.71 -0.74
C LYS A 74 -1.91 5.87 -1.74
N ALA A 75 -0.69 5.47 -1.40
CA ALA A 75 0.14 4.62 -2.26
C ALA A 75 -0.48 3.23 -2.45
N ILE A 76 -1.05 2.64 -1.39
CA ILE A 76 -1.78 1.37 -1.48
C ILE A 76 -2.98 1.52 -2.41
N ALA A 77 -3.80 2.56 -2.25
CA ALA A 77 -4.97 2.80 -3.08
C ALA A 77 -4.62 2.98 -4.57
N ASP A 78 -3.55 3.73 -4.87
CA ASP A 78 -3.04 3.90 -6.25
C ASP A 78 -2.56 2.57 -6.85
N TYR A 79 -1.81 1.78 -6.08
CA TYR A 79 -1.35 0.46 -6.55
C TYR A 79 -2.51 -0.52 -6.74
N GLN A 80 -3.52 -0.49 -5.87
CA GLN A 80 -4.73 -1.29 -5.99
C GLN A 80 -5.48 -0.94 -7.28
N SER A 81 -5.67 0.36 -7.56
CA SER A 81 -6.32 0.82 -8.79
C SER A 81 -5.56 0.39 -10.05
N LYS A 82 -4.22 0.41 -10.03
CA LYS A 82 -3.39 -0.09 -11.13
C LYS A 82 -3.52 -1.61 -11.31
N ILE A 83 -3.62 -2.36 -10.23
CA ILE A 83 -3.88 -3.80 -10.27
C ILE A 83 -5.26 -4.06 -10.90
N ASP A 84 -6.29 -3.33 -10.48
CA ASP A 84 -7.65 -3.50 -10.99
C ASP A 84 -7.72 -3.22 -12.51
N ALA A 85 -7.06 -2.15 -12.97
CA ALA A 85 -6.97 -1.83 -14.39
C ALA A 85 -6.23 -2.92 -15.19
N LEU A 86 -5.08 -3.39 -14.70
CA LEU A 86 -4.32 -4.47 -15.35
C LEU A 86 -5.09 -5.79 -15.36
N SER A 87 -5.86 -6.07 -14.31
CA SER A 87 -6.69 -7.27 -14.19
C SER A 87 -7.86 -7.20 -15.18
N ALA A 88 -8.57 -6.07 -15.26
CA ALA A 88 -9.64 -5.86 -16.22
C ALA A 88 -9.17 -6.05 -17.67
N ASP A 89 -8.00 -5.52 -18.01
CA ASP A 89 -7.37 -5.69 -19.32
C ASP A 89 -7.04 -7.16 -19.65
N LEU A 90 -6.62 -7.95 -18.65
CA LEU A 90 -6.36 -9.38 -18.80
C LEU A 90 -7.65 -10.15 -19.06
N TYR A 91 -8.71 -9.87 -18.29
CA TYR A 91 -10.02 -10.50 -18.47
C TYR A 91 -10.64 -10.14 -19.83
N ALA A 92 -10.62 -8.88 -20.23
CA ALA A 92 -11.13 -8.43 -21.54
C ALA A 92 -10.40 -9.11 -22.72
N GLY A 93 -9.08 -9.26 -22.61
CA GLY A 93 -8.27 -10.02 -23.57
C GLY A 93 -8.69 -11.49 -23.67
N ALA A 94 -8.92 -12.15 -22.53
CA ALA A 94 -9.35 -13.55 -22.48
C ALA A 94 -10.73 -13.76 -23.15
N TYR A 95 -11.72 -12.91 -22.84
CA TYR A 95 -13.06 -13.01 -23.44
C TYR A 95 -13.07 -12.71 -24.95
N SER A 96 -12.28 -11.75 -25.42
CA SER A 96 -12.16 -11.46 -26.87
C SER A 96 -11.56 -12.63 -27.66
N THR A 97 -10.70 -13.41 -27.02
CA THR A 97 -10.06 -14.57 -27.64
C THR A 97 -11.06 -15.73 -27.74
N VAL A 98 -11.84 -15.99 -26.69
CA VAL A 98 -12.89 -17.03 -26.69
C VAL A 98 -13.99 -16.72 -27.72
N ALA A 99 -14.43 -15.46 -27.82
CA ALA A 99 -15.45 -15.04 -28.79
C ALA A 99 -14.97 -15.23 -30.26
N LYS A 100 -13.70 -14.98 -30.56
CA LYS A 100 -13.15 -15.25 -31.91
C LYS A 100 -13.10 -16.74 -32.25
N TYR A 101 -12.85 -17.62 -31.27
CA TYR A 101 -12.85 -19.06 -31.50
C TYR A 101 -14.26 -19.62 -31.72
N GLN A 102 -15.30 -19.06 -31.09
CA GLN A 102 -16.69 -19.50 -31.33
C GLN A 102 -17.23 -19.06 -32.70
N ILE A 103 -16.77 -17.93 -33.25
CA ILE A 103 -17.19 -17.46 -34.58
C ILE A 103 -16.43 -18.20 -35.71
N ASN A 104 -15.20 -18.66 -35.45
CA ASN A 104 -14.36 -19.38 -36.41
C ASN A 104 -14.29 -20.91 -36.16
N SER A 105 -15.22 -21.48 -35.37
CA SER A 105 -15.36 -22.94 -35.28
C SER A 105 -16.34 -23.39 -36.34
N PRO A 106 -15.89 -23.89 -37.50
CA PRO A 106 -16.78 -24.64 -38.37
C PRO A 106 -17.13 -25.94 -37.64
N TYR A 107 -18.35 -26.41 -37.82
CA TYR A 107 -18.59 -27.84 -37.86
C TYR A 107 -17.67 -28.48 -38.90
#